data_AF-A0A2V8N4I9-F1
#
_entry.id   AF-A0A2V8N4I9-F1
#
_cell.length_a   1.000
_cell.length_b   1.000
_cell.length_c   1.000
_cell.angle_alpha   90.00
_cell.angle_beta   90.00
_cell.angle_gamma   90.00
#
_symmetry.space_group_name_H-M   'P 1'
#
loop_
_entity.id
_entity.type
_entity.pdbx_description
1 polymer ?
#
loop_
_entity_poly.entity_id
_entity_poly.type
_entity_poly.pdbx_seq_one_letter_code
_entity_poly.pdbx_strand_id
1 'polypeptide(L)'
;MILFLSSIKEKGRLGQKQRPFARTDLAAAIEIGRAAVTMLRDWPQPLREALRSMAPATLDDPAALNFRTIFPNFYRHLFYTLPRSEFGFLRDVFEKFVVEDWKGFIRGQHRYFSAETHRNSQWVSSSVAERTARTIGRRILDLVQQGQIEGRLFKVGRGGRTECWIRRESLNRWTAAREAELAAYMQRPEARRTLGLGKSAIVNVAAAGLIHYVKGPAQNFPRRCHFFLREDVMKIKHAFEKHAVAVKEYSGPAEIIALRHAVNKYLRRHSGLAAVIRAVVDGNLKPVGYTQRFPGIMGYPSCPTICASIGPCQPSNRILKASSTTARQQLCWRSNRR
;
A
#
# COMPACT_ATOMS: atom_id res chain seq x y z
N MET A 1 -31.96 -28.11 20.00
CA MET A 1 -32.24 -27.12 18.93
C MET A 1 -33.66 -26.56 19.01
N ILE A 2 -34.71 -27.38 19.00
CA ILE A 2 -36.11 -26.91 18.98
C ILE A 2 -36.45 -26.05 20.21
N LEU A 3 -36.03 -26.47 21.42
CA LEU A 3 -36.09 -25.69 22.68
C LEU A 3 -35.37 -24.33 22.60
N PHE A 4 -34.24 -24.32 21.90
CA PHE A 4 -33.39 -23.14 21.75
C PHE A 4 -33.99 -22.14 20.76
N LEU A 5 -34.51 -22.63 19.62
CA LEU A 5 -35.23 -21.84 18.63
C LEU A 5 -36.52 -21.25 19.23
N SER A 6 -37.22 -21.99 20.07
CA SER A 6 -38.46 -21.51 20.70
C SER A 6 -38.22 -20.39 21.71
N SER A 7 -37.08 -20.39 22.40
CA SER A 7 -36.65 -19.30 23.28
C SER A 7 -36.30 -18.01 22.53
N ILE A 8 -36.20 -18.03 21.19
CA ILE A 8 -35.89 -16.85 20.37
C ILE A 8 -37.12 -15.97 20.18
N LYS A 9 -38.34 -16.56 20.18
CA LYS A 9 -39.61 -15.84 19.98
C LYS A 9 -40.00 -15.01 21.20
N GLU A 10 -39.60 -15.42 22.40
CA GLU A 10 -39.73 -14.62 23.62
C GLU A 10 -38.57 -13.62 23.71
N LYS A 11 -38.78 -12.43 23.12
CA LYS A 11 -37.86 -11.28 23.19
C LYS A 11 -37.28 -11.16 24.61
N GLY A 12 -35.98 -11.40 24.78
CA GLY A 12 -35.26 -11.27 26.05
C GLY A 12 -34.87 -12.55 26.78
N ARG A 13 -35.31 -13.76 26.37
CA ARG A 13 -35.00 -15.01 27.11
C ARG A 13 -33.73 -15.76 26.72
N LEU A 14 -33.05 -15.41 25.62
CA LEU A 14 -31.76 -16.00 25.26
C LEU A 14 -30.65 -15.74 26.30
N GLY A 15 -30.87 -14.78 27.21
CA GLY A 15 -30.01 -14.48 28.36
C GLY A 15 -30.31 -15.27 29.64
N GLN A 16 -31.48 -15.91 29.78
CA GLN A 16 -31.90 -16.55 31.04
C GLN A 16 -31.40 -18.00 31.14
N LYS A 17 -30.99 -18.43 32.34
CA LYS A 17 -30.67 -19.84 32.64
C LYS A 17 -31.82 -20.72 32.16
N GLN A 18 -31.54 -21.65 31.24
CA GLN A 18 -32.52 -22.65 30.84
C GLN A 18 -32.94 -23.43 32.09
N ARG A 19 -34.24 -23.45 32.39
CA ARG A 19 -34.76 -24.27 33.48
C ARG A 19 -34.46 -25.74 33.15
N PRO A 20 -34.02 -26.56 34.13
CA PRO A 20 -33.98 -28.00 33.93
C PRO A 20 -35.40 -28.46 33.60
N PHE A 21 -35.57 -29.11 32.45
CA PHE A 21 -36.87 -29.63 32.07
C PHE A 21 -37.24 -30.77 33.00
N ALA A 22 -38.41 -30.65 33.63
CA ALA A 22 -39.16 -31.83 34.04
C ALA A 22 -39.44 -32.64 32.76
N ARG A 23 -39.05 -33.91 32.75
CA ARG A 23 -39.47 -34.86 31.71
C ARG A 23 -41.00 -34.76 31.60
N THR A 24 -41.51 -34.67 30.37
CA THR A 24 -42.93 -34.72 29.96
C THR A 24 -43.83 -33.50 30.24
N ASP A 25 -43.73 -32.46 29.40
CA ASP A 25 -44.87 -31.60 29.05
C ASP A 25 -45.04 -31.61 27.52
N LEU A 26 -46.06 -32.31 27.04
CA LEU A 26 -46.38 -32.43 25.61
C LEU A 26 -46.86 -31.09 25.02
N ALA A 27 -47.56 -30.27 25.79
CA ALA A 27 -48.03 -28.96 25.32
C ALA A 27 -46.84 -28.03 25.06
N ALA A 28 -45.86 -28.01 25.98
CA ALA A 28 -44.60 -27.31 25.77
C ALA A 28 -43.86 -27.84 24.53
N ALA A 29 -43.76 -29.16 24.34
CA ALA A 29 -43.11 -29.73 23.16
C ALA A 29 -43.79 -29.35 21.84
N ILE A 30 -45.13 -29.32 21.79
CA ILE A 30 -45.90 -28.92 20.61
C ILE A 30 -45.69 -27.44 20.29
N GLU A 31 -45.79 -26.56 21.27
CA GLU A 31 -45.55 -25.12 21.07
C GLU A 31 -44.13 -24.85 20.58
N ILE A 32 -43.17 -25.57 21.12
CA ILE A 32 -41.77 -25.49 20.73
C ILE A 32 -41.57 -26.00 19.30
N GLY A 33 -42.24 -27.10 18.92
CA GLY A 33 -42.26 -27.61 17.56
C GLY A 33 -42.85 -26.59 16.57
N ARG A 34 -43.99 -25.97 16.90
CA ARG A 34 -44.63 -24.93 16.08
C ARG A 34 -43.72 -23.72 15.91
N ALA A 35 -43.10 -23.24 17.00
CA ALA A 35 -42.17 -22.13 16.96
C ALA A 35 -40.95 -22.42 16.08
N ALA A 36 -40.38 -23.62 16.17
CA ALA A 36 -39.28 -24.03 15.31
C ALA A 36 -39.69 -24.12 13.83
N VAL A 37 -40.88 -24.66 13.52
CA VAL A 37 -41.40 -24.70 12.14
C VAL A 37 -41.58 -23.29 11.57
N THR A 38 -42.13 -22.35 12.34
CA THR A 38 -42.24 -20.95 11.91
C THR A 38 -40.86 -20.33 11.67
N MET A 39 -39.90 -20.55 12.57
CA MET A 39 -38.54 -20.02 12.41
C MET A 39 -37.80 -20.59 11.20
N LEU A 40 -37.99 -21.88 10.91
CA LEU A 40 -37.35 -22.55 9.78
C LEU A 40 -38.02 -22.21 8.45
N ARG A 41 -39.31 -21.86 8.45
CA ARG A 41 -40.05 -21.45 7.25
C ARG A 41 -39.47 -20.19 6.61
N ASP A 42 -39.17 -19.19 7.43
CA ASP A 42 -38.64 -17.89 6.96
C ASP A 42 -37.13 -17.74 7.20
N TRP A 43 -36.43 -18.88 7.32
CA TRP A 43 -35.00 -18.91 7.59
C TRP A 43 -34.19 -18.14 6.52
N PRO A 44 -33.16 -17.34 6.89
CA PRO A 44 -32.59 -17.12 8.23
C PRO A 44 -33.10 -15.86 8.97
N GLN A 45 -34.13 -15.18 8.45
CA GLN A 45 -34.49 -13.82 8.92
C GLN A 45 -34.91 -13.76 10.40
N PRO A 46 -35.74 -14.67 10.93
CA PRO A 46 -36.18 -14.61 12.33
C PRO A 46 -35.02 -14.65 13.33
N LEU A 47 -33.97 -15.42 13.03
CA LEU A 47 -32.77 -15.45 13.87
C LEU A 47 -32.02 -14.12 13.81
N ARG A 48 -31.84 -13.55 12.62
CA ARG A 48 -31.14 -12.26 12.45
C ARG A 48 -31.84 -11.14 13.19
N GLU A 49 -33.17 -11.08 13.11
CA GLU A 49 -33.97 -10.07 13.82
C GLU A 49 -33.84 -10.21 15.33
N ALA A 50 -33.88 -11.44 15.84
CA ALA A 50 -33.67 -11.68 17.27
C ALA A 50 -32.26 -11.26 17.72
N LEU A 51 -31.22 -11.60 16.94
CA LEU A 51 -29.85 -11.17 17.20
C LEU A 51 -29.72 -9.64 17.23
N ARG A 52 -30.34 -8.94 16.26
CA ARG A 52 -30.40 -7.47 16.23
C ARG A 52 -31.12 -6.88 17.43
N SER A 53 -32.23 -7.49 17.86
CA SER A 53 -33.02 -6.98 18.99
C SER A 53 -32.30 -7.09 20.34
N MET A 54 -31.39 -8.06 20.49
CA MET A 54 -30.56 -8.22 21.68
C MET A 54 -29.28 -7.37 21.64
N ALA A 55 -28.79 -7.05 20.44
CA ALA A 55 -27.65 -6.17 20.29
C ALA A 55 -28.07 -4.72 20.67
N PRO A 56 -27.26 -3.98 21.44
CA PRO A 56 -27.63 -2.62 21.81
C PRO A 56 -27.68 -1.71 20.56
N ALA A 57 -28.75 -0.91 20.43
CA ALA A 57 -29.00 -0.08 19.26
C ALA A 57 -27.98 1.07 19.12
N THR A 58 -27.63 1.70 20.24
CA THR A 58 -26.71 2.84 20.35
C THR A 58 -25.66 2.56 21.40
N LEU A 59 -24.39 2.76 21.06
CA LEU A 59 -23.25 2.55 21.96
C LEU A 59 -22.20 3.60 21.73
N ASP A 60 -21.78 4.22 22.83
CA ASP A 60 -20.65 5.13 22.86
C ASP A 60 -19.31 4.38 22.84
N ASP A 61 -19.27 3.12 23.33
CA ASP A 61 -18.04 2.33 23.44
C ASP A 61 -18.15 0.90 22.86
N PRO A 62 -17.54 0.63 21.68
CA PRO A 62 -17.41 -0.72 21.11
C PRO A 62 -16.67 -1.73 22.00
N ALA A 63 -15.85 -1.29 22.96
CA ALA A 63 -15.11 -2.17 23.87
C ALA A 63 -15.97 -2.83 24.94
N ALA A 64 -17.10 -2.20 25.29
CA ALA A 64 -18.05 -2.72 26.26
C ALA A 64 -18.81 -3.92 25.70
N LEU A 65 -18.82 -4.11 24.38
CA LEU A 65 -19.51 -5.20 23.73
C LEU A 65 -18.76 -6.52 23.84
N ASN A 66 -19.37 -7.47 24.53
CA ASN A 66 -18.88 -8.83 24.64
C ASN A 66 -19.98 -9.83 24.26
N PHE A 67 -19.68 -10.73 23.32
CA PHE A 67 -20.61 -11.77 22.89
C PHE A 67 -21.09 -12.67 24.03
N ARG A 68 -20.25 -12.97 25.03
CA ARG A 68 -20.63 -13.77 26.19
C ARG A 68 -21.58 -13.04 27.13
N THR A 69 -21.57 -11.72 27.13
CA THR A 69 -22.46 -10.91 27.97
C THR A 69 -23.80 -10.67 27.27
N ILE A 70 -23.75 -10.39 25.97
CA ILE A 70 -24.95 -10.05 25.18
C ILE A 70 -25.71 -11.32 24.75
N PHE A 71 -24.99 -12.39 24.41
CA PHE A 71 -25.56 -13.64 23.94
C PHE A 71 -25.08 -14.83 24.80
N PRO A 72 -25.23 -14.82 26.15
CA PRO A 72 -24.52 -15.75 27.02
C PRO A 72 -24.80 -17.23 26.70
N ASN A 73 -26.07 -17.65 26.73
CA ASN A 73 -26.43 -19.04 26.47
C ASN A 73 -26.36 -19.37 24.98
N PHE A 74 -26.76 -18.42 24.13
CA PHE A 74 -26.69 -18.58 22.68
C PHE A 74 -25.26 -18.85 22.20
N TYR A 75 -24.32 -17.98 22.58
CA TYR A 75 -22.91 -18.10 22.24
C TYR A 75 -22.28 -19.37 22.81
N ARG A 76 -22.61 -19.72 24.07
CA ARG A 76 -22.11 -20.96 24.68
C ARG A 76 -22.57 -22.19 23.91
N HIS A 77 -23.87 -22.34 23.65
CA HIS A 77 -24.38 -23.52 22.96
C HIS A 77 -23.90 -23.59 21.50
N LEU A 78 -23.88 -22.46 20.81
CA LEU A 78 -23.46 -22.39 19.42
C LEU A 78 -22.03 -22.89 19.23
N PHE A 79 -21.09 -22.50 20.10
CA PHE A 79 -19.68 -22.83 19.93
C PHE A 79 -19.20 -24.06 20.69
N TYR A 80 -19.78 -24.37 21.87
CA TYR A 80 -19.30 -25.45 22.75
C TYR A 80 -20.18 -26.71 22.76
N THR A 81 -21.48 -26.60 22.48
CA THR A 81 -22.41 -27.74 22.62
C THR A 81 -22.83 -28.32 21.28
N LEU A 82 -23.09 -27.47 20.28
CA LEU A 82 -23.61 -27.91 18.99
C LEU A 82 -22.45 -28.26 18.03
N PRO A 83 -22.37 -29.51 17.52
CA PRO A 83 -21.34 -29.89 16.56
C PRO A 83 -21.50 -29.09 15.26
N ARG A 84 -20.37 -28.68 14.67
CA ARG A 84 -20.38 -27.89 13.42
C ARG A 84 -20.91 -28.70 12.22
N SER A 85 -20.73 -30.03 12.21
CA SER A 85 -21.19 -30.92 11.13
C SER A 85 -22.70 -30.85 10.90
N GLU A 86 -23.48 -30.76 11.97
CA GLU A 86 -24.95 -30.77 11.91
C GLU A 86 -25.55 -29.36 11.99
N PHE A 87 -24.89 -28.46 12.72
CA PHE A 87 -25.43 -27.13 13.04
C PHE A 87 -24.59 -25.99 12.43
N GLY A 88 -23.83 -26.29 11.37
CA GLY A 88 -23.01 -25.31 10.65
C GLY A 88 -23.81 -24.10 10.18
N PHE A 89 -25.01 -24.33 9.64
CA PHE A 89 -25.89 -23.27 9.15
C PHE A 89 -26.27 -22.22 10.22
N LEU A 90 -26.41 -22.61 11.49
CA LEU A 90 -26.64 -21.68 12.60
C LEU A 90 -25.41 -20.80 12.86
N ARG A 91 -24.22 -21.41 12.78
CA ARG A 91 -22.94 -20.70 12.93
C ARG A 91 -22.75 -19.71 11.79
N ASP A 92 -23.04 -20.13 10.55
CA ASP A 92 -22.87 -19.29 9.36
C ASP A 92 -23.76 -18.05 9.40
N VAL A 93 -25.03 -18.18 9.84
CA VAL A 93 -25.92 -17.02 10.01
C VAL A 93 -25.43 -16.09 11.12
N PHE A 94 -24.96 -16.64 12.24
CA PHE A 94 -24.40 -15.83 13.32
C PHE A 94 -23.11 -15.12 12.89
N GLU A 95 -22.21 -15.80 12.18
CA GLU A 95 -21.00 -15.22 11.62
C GLU A 95 -21.30 -14.11 10.61
N LYS A 96 -22.30 -14.31 9.75
CA LYS A 96 -22.80 -13.28 8.82
C LYS A 96 -23.35 -12.06 9.57
N PHE A 97 -24.12 -12.26 10.64
CA PHE A 97 -24.56 -11.19 11.53
C PHE A 97 -23.37 -10.45 12.16
N VAL A 98 -22.31 -11.18 12.58
CA VAL A 98 -21.10 -10.56 13.16
C VAL A 98 -20.35 -9.70 12.15
N VAL A 99 -20.33 -10.08 10.88
CA VAL A 99 -19.71 -9.27 9.83
C VAL A 99 -20.55 -8.03 9.50
N GLU A 100 -21.86 -8.20 9.36
CA GLU A 100 -22.75 -7.17 8.81
C GLU A 100 -23.26 -6.19 9.89
N ASP A 101 -23.69 -6.70 11.04
CA ASP A 101 -24.48 -5.95 12.01
C ASP A 101 -23.75 -5.68 13.34
N TRP A 102 -22.70 -6.45 13.67
CA TRP A 102 -22.00 -6.31 14.96
C TRP A 102 -21.02 -5.14 14.99
N LYS A 103 -21.22 -4.24 15.96
CA LYS A 103 -20.43 -3.01 16.13
C LYS A 103 -19.21 -3.15 17.07
N GLY A 104 -19.08 -4.28 17.77
CA GLY A 104 -18.04 -4.50 18.79
C GLY A 104 -16.77 -5.18 18.28
N PHE A 105 -15.81 -5.42 19.17
CA PHE A 105 -14.55 -6.09 18.80
C PHE A 105 -14.62 -7.62 18.84
N ILE A 106 -13.92 -8.26 17.92
CA ILE A 106 -13.70 -9.71 17.92
C ILE A 106 -12.34 -10.02 18.56
N ARG A 107 -12.28 -9.99 19.89
CA ARG A 107 -11.04 -10.23 20.67
C ARG A 107 -10.64 -11.71 20.67
N GLY A 108 -9.36 -11.98 20.99
CA GLY A 108 -8.75 -13.32 20.97
C GLY A 108 -9.37 -14.39 21.88
N GLN A 109 -10.40 -14.07 22.67
CA GLN A 109 -11.25 -15.04 23.37
C GLN A 109 -12.31 -15.68 22.45
N HIS A 110 -12.53 -15.12 21.27
CA HIS A 110 -13.48 -15.58 20.27
C HIS A 110 -12.78 -16.33 19.13
N ARG A 111 -11.87 -17.25 19.46
CA ARG A 111 -11.08 -18.06 18.49
C ARG A 111 -11.94 -18.98 17.61
N TYR A 112 -13.22 -19.12 17.93
CA TYR A 112 -14.13 -20.04 17.26
C TYR A 112 -14.75 -19.48 15.99
N PHE A 113 -14.59 -18.17 15.73
CA PHE A 113 -15.01 -17.57 14.48
C PHE A 113 -14.11 -18.01 13.34
N SER A 114 -14.69 -18.17 12.15
CA SER A 114 -13.91 -18.48 10.96
C SER A 114 -12.90 -17.36 10.64
N ALA A 115 -11.87 -17.73 9.88
CA ALA A 115 -10.92 -16.75 9.35
C ALA A 115 -11.59 -15.69 8.46
N GLU A 116 -12.69 -16.04 7.79
CA GLU A 116 -13.47 -15.12 6.95
C GLU A 116 -14.15 -14.03 7.79
N THR A 117 -14.80 -14.40 8.89
CA THR A 117 -15.40 -13.45 9.84
C THR A 117 -14.36 -12.46 10.36
N HIS A 118 -13.16 -12.94 10.71
CA HIS A 118 -12.05 -12.06 11.11
C HIS A 118 -11.53 -11.15 9.97
N ARG A 119 -11.62 -11.59 8.72
CA ARG A 119 -11.21 -10.79 7.54
C ARG A 119 -12.26 -9.76 7.15
N ASN A 120 -13.52 -9.97 7.46
CA ASN A 120 -14.61 -9.09 7.06
C ASN A 120 -15.15 -8.23 8.22
N SER A 121 -14.68 -8.46 9.46
CA SER A 121 -15.08 -7.67 10.63
C SER A 121 -14.82 -6.18 10.46
N GLN A 122 -15.74 -5.35 10.95
CA GLN A 122 -15.66 -3.89 10.87
C GLN A 122 -14.42 -3.34 11.60
N TRP A 123 -14.02 -3.98 12.70
CA TRP A 123 -12.85 -3.62 13.49
C TRP A 123 -11.71 -4.63 13.29
N VAL A 124 -10.49 -4.11 13.20
CA VAL A 124 -9.25 -4.89 13.08
C VAL A 124 -8.27 -4.54 14.18
N SER A 125 -7.51 -5.53 14.64
CA SER A 125 -6.41 -5.29 15.57
C SER A 125 -5.25 -4.55 14.87
N SER A 126 -4.40 -3.88 15.65
CA SER A 126 -3.19 -3.22 15.13
C SER A 126 -2.31 -4.17 14.30
N SER A 127 -2.13 -5.42 14.72
CA SER A 127 -1.30 -6.40 13.99
C SER A 127 -1.89 -6.84 12.64
N VAL A 128 -3.21 -6.80 12.50
CA VAL A 128 -3.88 -6.99 11.20
C VAL A 128 -3.71 -5.72 10.37
N ALA A 129 -3.94 -4.55 10.96
CA ALA A 129 -3.80 -3.26 10.28
C ALA A 129 -2.38 -3.04 9.73
N GLU A 130 -1.34 -3.41 10.49
CA GLU A 130 0.06 -3.35 10.08
C GLU A 130 0.33 -4.14 8.80
N ARG A 131 -0.22 -5.37 8.74
CA ARG A 131 -0.08 -6.24 7.57
C ARG A 131 -0.86 -5.72 6.38
N THR A 132 -2.10 -5.27 6.60
CA THR A 132 -2.96 -4.71 5.54
C THR A 132 -2.37 -3.43 4.97
N ALA A 133 -1.96 -2.50 5.82
CA ALA A 133 -1.40 -1.22 5.40
C ALA A 133 0.11 -1.30 5.08
N ARG A 134 0.77 -2.46 5.24
CA ARG A 134 2.22 -2.64 5.02
C ARG A 134 3.07 -1.58 5.74
N THR A 135 2.72 -1.30 6.99
CA THR A 135 3.38 -0.29 7.84
C THR A 135 3.64 -0.85 9.23
N ILE A 136 4.30 -0.07 10.10
CA ILE A 136 4.66 -0.49 11.45
C ILE A 136 3.58 -0.09 12.48
N GLY A 137 3.44 -0.87 13.55
CA GLY A 137 2.42 -0.65 14.58
C GLY A 137 2.45 0.72 15.22
N ARG A 138 3.66 1.25 15.49
CA ARG A 138 3.81 2.62 16.01
C ARG A 138 3.20 3.67 15.08
N ARG A 139 3.34 3.49 13.75
CA ARG A 139 2.74 4.43 12.79
C ARG A 139 1.23 4.32 12.77
N ILE A 140 0.66 3.11 12.83
CA ILE A 140 -0.79 2.93 12.97
C ILE A 140 -1.30 3.63 14.23
N LEU A 141 -0.58 3.50 15.35
CA LEU A 141 -0.92 4.20 16.59
C LEU A 141 -0.88 5.73 16.41
N ASP A 142 0.19 6.27 15.83
CA ASP A 142 0.29 7.71 15.55
C ASP A 142 -0.86 8.20 14.65
N LEU A 143 -1.25 7.42 13.63
CA LEU A 143 -2.35 7.76 12.72
C LEU A 143 -3.70 7.80 13.44
N VAL A 144 -3.93 6.88 14.38
CA VAL A 144 -5.14 6.89 15.22
C VAL A 144 -5.13 8.10 16.15
N GLN A 145 -3.99 8.39 16.80
CA GLN A 145 -3.86 9.52 17.71
C GLN A 145 -4.00 10.88 17.00
N GLN A 146 -3.55 10.96 15.75
CA GLN A 146 -3.69 12.14 14.88
C GLN A 146 -5.08 12.25 14.23
N GLY A 147 -5.97 11.28 14.45
CA GLY A 147 -7.31 11.25 13.86
C GLY A 147 -7.34 10.99 12.35
N GLN A 148 -6.23 10.55 11.74
CA GLN A 148 -6.17 10.25 10.31
C GLN A 148 -6.87 8.93 9.96
N ILE A 149 -6.89 7.99 10.89
CA ILE A 149 -7.67 6.76 10.79
C ILE A 149 -8.53 6.59 12.04
N GLU A 150 -9.76 6.13 11.85
CA GLU A 150 -10.68 5.88 12.94
C GLU A 150 -10.20 4.67 13.74
N GLY A 151 -9.87 4.89 15.00
CA GLY A 151 -9.44 3.85 15.90
C GLY A 151 -9.80 4.14 17.34
N ARG A 152 -9.72 3.10 18.15
CA ARG A 152 -9.96 3.17 19.58
C ARG A 152 -8.80 2.51 20.32
N LEU A 153 -8.35 3.18 21.37
CA LEU A 153 -7.24 2.77 22.21
C LEU A 153 -7.77 2.41 23.58
N PHE A 154 -7.36 1.24 24.10
CA PHE A 154 -7.79 0.78 25.41
C PHE A 154 -6.63 0.17 26.16
N LYS A 155 -6.54 0.44 27.45
CA LYS A 155 -5.59 -0.24 28.32
C LYS A 155 -6.19 -1.58 28.76
N VAL A 156 -5.47 -2.66 28.50
CA VAL A 156 -5.89 -4.02 28.88
C VAL A 156 -5.02 -4.52 30.03
N GLY A 157 -5.68 -4.81 31.15
CA GLY A 157 -5.09 -5.45 32.34
C GLY A 157 -4.25 -4.53 33.23
N ARG A 158 -3.80 -5.08 34.37
CA ARG A 158 -2.98 -4.36 35.37
C ARG A 158 -1.58 -3.95 34.87
N GLY A 159 -1.13 -4.49 33.74
CA GLY A 159 0.18 -4.20 33.14
C GLY A 159 0.18 -3.03 32.13
N GLY A 160 -0.94 -2.34 31.93
CA GLY A 160 -0.99 -1.10 31.13
C GLY A 160 -0.80 -1.28 29.61
N ARG A 161 -0.83 -2.50 29.09
CA ARG A 161 -0.71 -2.76 27.65
C ARG A 161 -1.87 -2.10 26.90
N THR A 162 -1.57 -1.19 25.97
CA THR A 162 -2.59 -0.53 25.18
C THR A 162 -2.89 -1.36 23.93
N GLU A 163 -4.13 -1.83 23.81
CA GLU A 163 -4.65 -2.40 22.57
C GLU A 163 -5.18 -1.28 21.67
N CYS A 164 -4.90 -1.40 20.37
CA CYS A 164 -5.39 -0.49 19.34
C CYS A 164 -6.25 -1.28 18.36
N TRP A 165 -7.50 -0.83 18.21
CA TRP A 165 -8.48 -1.36 17.28
C TRP A 165 -8.82 -0.29 16.27
N ILE A 166 -8.76 -0.64 14.98
CA ILE A 166 -8.89 0.29 13.86
C ILE A 166 -10.14 -0.10 13.06
N ARG A 167 -10.91 0.87 12.62
CA ARG A 167 -12.04 0.63 11.73
C ARG A 167 -11.52 0.31 10.34
N ARG A 168 -11.88 -0.87 9.82
CA ARG A 168 -11.39 -1.43 8.56
C ARG A 168 -11.61 -0.49 7.38
N GLU A 169 -12.80 0.08 7.27
CA GLU A 169 -13.14 0.98 6.18
C GLU A 169 -12.25 2.24 6.19
N SER A 170 -12.02 2.82 7.36
CA SER A 170 -11.13 3.97 7.51
C SER A 170 -9.68 3.61 7.14
N LEU A 171 -9.19 2.44 7.57
CA LEU A 171 -7.87 1.93 7.19
C LEU A 171 -7.75 1.71 5.68
N ASN A 172 -8.78 1.12 5.05
CA ASN A 172 -8.80 0.86 3.61
C ASN A 172 -8.79 2.17 2.82
N ARG A 173 -9.62 3.15 3.20
CA ARG A 173 -9.63 4.48 2.59
C ARG A 173 -8.26 5.17 2.69
N TRP A 174 -7.66 5.16 3.87
CA TRP A 174 -6.33 5.72 4.08
C TRP A 174 -5.26 5.00 3.24
N THR A 175 -5.32 3.67 3.16
CA THR A 175 -4.37 2.87 2.38
C THR A 175 -4.51 3.17 0.89
N ALA A 176 -5.74 3.26 0.38
CA ALA A 176 -6.02 3.60 -1.01
C ALA A 176 -5.54 5.01 -1.36
N ALA A 177 -5.80 6.00 -0.50
CA ALA A 177 -5.32 7.37 -0.70
C ALA A 177 -3.78 7.44 -0.77
N ARG A 178 -3.10 6.76 0.16
CA ARG A 178 -1.64 6.65 0.13
C ARG A 178 -1.12 5.96 -1.13
N GLU A 179 -1.79 4.90 -1.59
CA GLU A 179 -1.39 4.20 -2.82
C GLU A 179 -1.61 5.04 -4.07
N ALA A 180 -2.68 5.85 -4.11
CA ALA A 180 -2.91 6.83 -5.17
C ALA A 180 -1.81 7.90 -5.20
N GLU A 181 -1.43 8.44 -4.04
CA GLU A 181 -0.28 9.36 -3.93
C GLU A 181 1.01 8.68 -4.40
N LEU A 182 1.24 7.44 -3.99
CA LEU A 182 2.43 6.67 -4.36
C LEU A 182 2.52 6.40 -5.88
N ALA A 183 1.39 6.30 -6.58
CA ALA A 183 1.35 6.06 -8.02
C ALA A 183 2.01 7.18 -8.85
N ALA A 184 1.98 8.42 -8.33
CA ALA A 184 2.69 9.55 -8.92
C ALA A 184 4.22 9.40 -8.82
N TYR A 185 4.70 8.49 -7.99
CA TYR A 185 6.12 8.23 -7.80
C TYR A 185 6.59 6.93 -8.45
N MET A 186 7.89 6.86 -8.63
CA MET A 186 8.63 5.74 -9.19
C MET A 186 9.67 5.30 -8.16
N GLN A 187 9.77 3.99 -7.91
CA GLN A 187 10.78 3.48 -7.00
C GLN A 187 12.17 3.63 -7.60
N ARG A 188 13.20 3.84 -6.76
CA ARG A 188 14.60 3.97 -7.22
C ARG A 188 15.05 2.91 -8.24
N PRO A 189 14.78 1.60 -8.09
CA PRO A 189 15.21 0.60 -9.08
C PRO A 189 14.51 0.75 -10.43
N GLU A 190 13.25 1.20 -10.43
CA GLU A 190 12.51 1.51 -11.66
C GLU A 190 13.08 2.76 -12.31
N ALA A 191 13.25 3.86 -11.57
CA ALA A 191 13.82 5.11 -12.10
C ALA A 191 15.23 4.94 -12.67
N ARG A 192 16.06 4.11 -12.03
CA ARG A 192 17.39 3.74 -12.54
C ARG A 192 17.31 2.99 -13.87
N ARG A 193 16.35 2.07 -14.03
CA ARG A 193 16.15 1.34 -15.29
C ARG A 193 15.62 2.27 -16.37
N THR A 194 14.62 3.09 -16.05
CA THR A 194 14.02 4.07 -16.96
C THR A 194 15.04 5.03 -17.56
N LEU A 195 15.95 5.56 -16.74
CA LEU A 195 16.99 6.48 -17.21
C LEU A 195 18.31 5.78 -17.59
N GLY A 196 18.48 4.49 -17.30
CA GLY A 196 19.77 3.81 -17.47
C GLY A 196 20.88 4.34 -16.55
N LEU A 197 20.52 4.92 -15.40
CA LEU A 197 21.47 5.54 -14.48
C LEU A 197 21.88 4.62 -13.31
N GLY A 198 23.15 4.73 -12.92
CA GLY A 198 23.68 4.12 -11.70
C GLY A 198 23.07 4.72 -10.42
N LYS A 199 23.26 4.03 -9.28
CA LYS A 199 22.74 4.48 -7.98
C LYS A 199 23.26 5.86 -7.57
N SER A 200 24.55 6.12 -7.75
CA SER A 200 25.15 7.43 -7.45
C SER A 200 24.67 8.51 -8.42
N ALA A 201 24.61 8.20 -9.72
CA ALA A 201 24.18 9.12 -10.76
C ALA A 201 22.76 9.65 -10.52
N ILE A 202 21.77 8.78 -10.26
CA ILE A 202 20.39 9.22 -10.01
C ILE A 202 20.27 10.10 -8.75
N VAL A 203 21.06 9.82 -7.70
CA VAL A 203 21.09 10.65 -6.49
C VAL A 203 21.68 12.03 -6.78
N ASN A 204 22.73 12.12 -7.61
CA ASN A 204 23.31 13.42 -7.98
C ASN A 204 22.35 14.26 -8.84
N VAL A 205 21.63 13.61 -9.77
CA VAL A 205 20.61 14.29 -10.57
C VAL A 205 19.50 14.84 -9.68
N ALA A 206 19.07 14.06 -8.68
CA ALA A 206 18.10 14.52 -7.69
C ALA A 206 18.66 15.64 -6.78
N ALA A 207 19.91 15.54 -6.33
CA ALA A 207 20.58 16.57 -5.54
C ALA A 207 20.76 17.88 -6.31
N ALA A 208 20.86 17.81 -7.65
CA ALA A 208 20.89 18.97 -8.54
C ALA A 208 19.51 19.58 -8.82
N GLY A 209 18.42 19.04 -8.21
CA GLY A 209 17.06 19.55 -8.36
C GLY A 209 16.38 19.20 -9.69
N LEU A 210 16.92 18.25 -10.45
CA LEU A 210 16.33 17.84 -11.75
C LEU A 210 15.27 16.75 -11.61
N ILE A 211 15.24 16.07 -10.47
CA ILE A 211 14.24 15.06 -10.15
C ILE A 211 13.87 15.25 -8.68
N HIS A 212 12.60 15.51 -8.41
CA HIS A 212 12.07 15.55 -7.05
C HIS A 212 12.12 14.15 -6.46
N TYR A 213 12.63 14.05 -5.22
CA TYR A 213 12.68 12.79 -4.50
C TYR A 213 12.13 12.95 -3.09
N VAL A 214 11.49 11.90 -2.61
CA VAL A 214 10.94 11.82 -1.26
C VAL A 214 11.49 10.58 -0.57
N LYS A 215 11.90 10.76 0.69
CA LYS A 215 12.22 9.64 1.59
C LYS A 215 10.91 9.06 2.09
N GLY A 216 10.71 7.76 1.90
CA GLY A 216 9.40 7.14 2.12
C GLY A 216 8.66 7.51 3.42
N PRO A 217 9.32 7.53 4.61
CA PRO A 217 8.63 7.85 5.86
C PRO A 217 8.00 9.25 5.94
N ALA A 218 8.49 10.22 5.15
CA ALA A 218 8.00 11.59 5.17
C ALA A 218 6.60 11.73 4.53
N GLN A 219 6.24 10.81 3.62
CA GLN A 219 4.95 10.78 2.92
C GLN A 219 4.16 9.48 3.19
N ASN A 220 4.34 8.85 4.35
CA ASN A 220 3.70 7.57 4.68
C ASN A 220 4.08 6.37 3.80
N PHE A 221 5.05 6.50 2.89
CA PHE A 221 5.47 5.44 2.00
C PHE A 221 6.38 4.41 2.72
N PRO A 222 6.56 3.21 2.12
CA PRO A 222 7.40 2.17 2.69
C PRO A 222 8.79 2.65 3.13
N ARG A 223 9.20 2.22 4.33
CA ARG A 223 10.50 2.58 4.92
C ARG A 223 11.66 2.09 4.04
N ARG A 224 12.78 2.83 4.09
CA ARG A 224 14.05 2.54 3.37
C ARG A 224 13.99 2.65 1.84
N CYS A 225 12.83 2.96 1.26
CA CYS A 225 12.70 3.24 -0.16
C CYS A 225 12.85 4.73 -0.46
N HIS A 226 13.49 5.02 -1.59
CA HIS A 226 13.55 6.35 -2.19
C HIS A 226 12.59 6.36 -3.37
N PHE A 227 11.73 7.36 -3.39
CA PHE A 227 10.72 7.55 -4.41
C PHE A 227 11.06 8.81 -5.19
N PHE A 228 10.97 8.74 -6.51
CA PHE A 228 11.25 9.84 -7.43
C PHE A 228 9.95 10.19 -8.13
N LEU A 229 9.67 11.47 -8.33
CA LEU A 229 8.46 11.88 -9.03
C LEU A 229 8.51 11.30 -10.46
N ARG A 230 7.47 10.53 -10.83
CA ARG A 230 7.43 9.83 -12.12
C ARG A 230 7.49 10.82 -13.28
N GLU A 231 6.80 11.94 -13.14
CA GLU A 231 6.78 13.02 -14.12
C GLU A 231 8.19 13.52 -14.46
N ASP A 232 9.00 13.87 -13.46
CA ASP A 232 10.37 14.36 -13.68
C ASP A 232 11.26 13.33 -14.39
N VAL A 233 11.18 12.07 -13.94
CA VAL A 233 11.94 10.97 -14.54
C VAL A 233 11.54 10.80 -16.00
N MET A 234 10.24 10.81 -16.29
CA MET A 234 9.73 10.67 -17.65
C MET A 234 10.05 11.91 -18.49
N LYS A 235 10.00 13.11 -17.94
CA LYS A 235 10.38 14.36 -18.63
C LYS A 235 11.82 14.28 -19.15
N ILE A 236 12.75 13.80 -18.32
CA ILE A 236 14.13 13.58 -18.76
C ILE A 236 14.18 12.54 -19.87
N LYS A 237 13.54 11.37 -19.70
CA LYS A 237 13.53 10.31 -20.72
C LYS A 237 13.01 10.83 -22.07
N HIS A 238 11.85 11.49 -22.06
CA HIS A 238 11.23 12.03 -23.28
C HIS A 238 12.07 13.16 -23.91
N ALA A 239 12.78 13.98 -23.13
CA ALA A 239 13.66 15.00 -23.69
C ALA A 239 14.78 14.39 -24.56
N PHE A 240 15.35 13.25 -24.13
CA PHE A 240 16.33 12.53 -24.93
C PHE A 240 15.70 11.80 -26.13
N GLU A 241 14.53 11.18 -25.95
CA GLU A 241 13.83 10.42 -27.00
C GLU A 241 13.17 11.29 -28.07
N LYS A 242 12.74 12.51 -27.74
CA LYS A 242 12.10 13.46 -28.67
C LYS A 242 12.98 13.77 -29.88
N HIS A 243 14.29 13.75 -29.67
CA HIS A 243 15.25 13.85 -30.75
C HIS A 243 15.32 12.47 -31.39
N ALA A 244 14.48 12.21 -32.40
CA ALA A 244 14.50 10.97 -33.18
C ALA A 244 15.86 10.86 -33.87
N VAL A 245 16.80 10.16 -33.24
CA VAL A 245 18.15 10.01 -33.78
C VAL A 245 18.36 8.63 -34.34
N ALA A 246 18.98 8.58 -35.53
CA ALA A 246 19.39 7.34 -36.16
C ALA A 246 20.24 6.53 -35.19
N VAL A 247 19.94 5.23 -35.07
CA VAL A 247 20.80 4.29 -34.38
C VAL A 247 22.12 4.28 -35.13
N LYS A 248 23.20 4.63 -34.43
CA LYS A 248 24.55 4.62 -34.99
C LYS A 248 25.38 3.57 -34.30
N GLU A 249 26.10 2.78 -35.07
CA GLU A 249 27.13 1.89 -34.53
C GLU A 249 28.20 2.74 -33.83
N TYR A 250 28.50 2.38 -32.59
CA TYR A 250 29.45 3.12 -31.77
C TYR A 250 30.86 2.59 -32.00
N SER A 251 31.58 3.21 -32.94
CA SER A 251 32.93 2.77 -33.34
C SER A 251 34.06 3.36 -32.48
N GLY A 252 33.79 4.38 -31.66
CA GLY A 252 34.76 4.96 -30.72
C GLY A 252 34.59 6.46 -30.46
N PRO A 253 35.33 7.04 -29.50
CA PRO A 253 35.15 8.42 -29.04
C PRO A 253 35.72 9.50 -29.99
N ALA A 254 36.14 9.16 -31.21
CA ALA A 254 36.85 10.08 -32.11
C ALA A 254 35.95 11.13 -32.79
N GLU A 255 34.67 10.80 -33.05
CA GLU A 255 33.71 11.74 -33.68
C GLU A 255 32.46 11.98 -32.84
N ILE A 256 31.99 10.95 -32.13
CA ILE A 256 30.71 10.97 -31.40
C ILE A 256 30.94 10.28 -30.04
N ILE A 257 30.71 10.99 -28.93
CA ILE A 257 30.96 10.44 -27.58
C ILE A 257 29.62 10.14 -26.92
N ALA A 258 29.39 8.86 -26.59
CA ALA A 258 28.25 8.45 -25.79
C ALA A 258 28.27 9.13 -24.40
N LEU A 259 27.10 9.51 -23.87
CA LEU A 259 27.00 10.18 -22.57
C LEU A 259 27.73 9.41 -21.46
N ARG A 260 27.72 8.08 -21.47
CA ARG A 260 28.52 7.28 -20.52
C ARG A 260 30.01 7.59 -20.54
N HIS A 261 30.59 7.72 -21.73
CA HIS A 261 32.00 8.07 -21.88
C HIS A 261 32.26 9.54 -21.55
N ALA A 262 31.33 10.44 -21.91
CA ALA A 262 31.38 11.85 -21.51
C ALA A 262 31.45 11.97 -19.97
N VAL A 263 30.56 11.27 -19.26
CA VAL A 263 30.49 11.25 -17.79
C VAL A 263 31.78 10.72 -17.15
N ASN A 264 32.39 9.69 -17.73
CA ASN A 264 33.55 9.04 -17.12
C ASN A 264 34.87 9.77 -17.40
N LYS A 265 35.01 10.41 -18.56
CA LYS A 265 36.29 10.98 -19.01
C LYS A 265 36.35 12.50 -18.98
N TYR A 266 35.23 13.19 -19.15
CA TYR A 266 35.21 14.63 -19.46
C TYR A 266 34.39 15.44 -18.46
N LEU A 267 33.28 14.89 -17.98
CA LEU A 267 32.45 15.54 -16.98
C LEU A 267 33.00 15.23 -15.59
N ARG A 268 33.15 16.25 -14.74
CA ARG A 268 33.49 16.06 -13.33
C ARG A 268 32.51 15.06 -12.72
N ARG A 269 33.04 14.05 -12.00
CA ARG A 269 32.22 13.07 -11.27
C ARG A 269 31.17 13.85 -10.49
N HIS A 270 29.89 13.59 -10.78
CA HIS A 270 28.70 14.10 -10.10
C HIS A 270 28.02 15.36 -10.68
N SER A 271 28.70 16.49 -10.92
CA SER A 271 28.04 17.73 -11.35
C SER A 271 27.79 17.84 -12.85
N GLY A 272 28.72 17.35 -13.68
CA GLY A 272 28.63 17.53 -15.12
C GLY A 272 27.49 16.74 -15.78
N LEU A 273 27.12 15.58 -15.22
CA LEU A 273 25.96 14.82 -15.71
C LEU A 273 24.65 15.61 -15.54
N ALA A 274 24.45 16.22 -14.38
CA ALA A 274 23.26 17.02 -14.12
C ALA A 274 23.19 18.23 -15.07
N ALA A 275 24.31 18.92 -15.30
CA ALA A 275 24.38 20.04 -16.24
C ALA A 275 24.03 19.62 -17.68
N VAL A 276 24.52 18.47 -18.14
CA VAL A 276 24.18 17.93 -19.47
C VAL A 276 22.69 17.56 -19.56
N ILE A 277 22.14 16.87 -18.55
CA ILE A 277 20.71 16.53 -18.53
C ILE A 277 19.86 17.80 -18.57
N ARG A 278 20.21 18.81 -17.77
CA ARG A 278 19.53 20.12 -17.78
C ARG A 278 19.57 20.76 -19.16
N ALA A 279 20.74 20.82 -19.77
CA ALA A 279 20.88 21.39 -21.11
C ALA A 279 20.03 20.67 -22.17
N VAL A 280 19.88 19.34 -22.07
CA VAL A 280 18.99 18.58 -22.97
C VAL A 280 17.52 18.85 -22.69
N VAL A 281 17.11 18.86 -21.42
CA VAL A 281 15.73 19.13 -21.01
C VAL A 281 15.29 20.54 -21.41
N ASP A 282 16.19 21.52 -21.29
CA ASP A 282 15.95 22.92 -21.67
C ASP A 282 16.06 23.15 -23.20
N GLY A 283 16.45 22.12 -23.96
CA GLY A 283 16.60 22.19 -25.43
C GLY A 283 17.88 22.88 -25.93
N ASN A 284 18.77 23.27 -25.02
CA ASN A 284 20.08 23.87 -25.31
C ASN A 284 21.06 22.86 -25.90
N LEU A 285 20.89 21.58 -25.59
CA LEU A 285 21.67 20.48 -26.13
C LEU A 285 20.75 19.45 -26.80
N LYS A 286 21.11 19.00 -28.00
CA LYS A 286 20.36 17.97 -28.73
C LYS A 286 21.24 16.72 -28.94
N PRO A 287 20.75 15.53 -28.57
CA PRO A 287 21.42 14.28 -28.93
C PRO A 287 21.60 14.12 -30.45
N VAL A 288 22.74 13.57 -30.86
CA VAL A 288 23.14 13.41 -32.29
C VAL A 288 23.20 11.96 -32.76
N GLY A 289 22.91 11.01 -31.87
CA GLY A 289 22.72 9.59 -32.17
C GLY A 289 22.09 8.87 -30.99
N TYR A 290 21.92 7.56 -31.14
CA TYR A 290 21.68 6.62 -30.05
C TYR A 290 22.49 5.33 -30.28
N THR A 291 23.08 4.78 -29.23
CA THR A 291 23.74 3.46 -29.24
C THR A 291 23.12 2.53 -28.22
N GLN A 292 22.81 1.30 -28.64
CA GLN A 292 22.23 0.26 -27.78
C GLN A 292 23.24 -0.34 -26.78
N ARG A 293 24.54 -0.04 -26.94
CA ARG A 293 25.61 -0.55 -26.07
C ARG A 293 25.48 -0.08 -24.61
N PHE A 294 24.79 1.03 -24.38
CA PHE A 294 24.58 1.58 -23.05
C PHE A 294 23.08 1.76 -22.75
N PRO A 295 22.64 1.47 -21.53
CA PRO A 295 21.21 1.53 -21.19
C PRO A 295 20.71 2.97 -21.07
N GLY A 296 19.45 3.20 -21.44
CA GLY A 296 18.71 4.44 -21.20
C GLY A 296 19.37 5.68 -21.79
N ILE A 297 19.34 6.80 -21.05
CA ILE A 297 19.86 8.09 -21.55
C ILE A 297 21.38 8.08 -21.76
N MET A 298 22.09 7.10 -21.17
CA MET A 298 23.54 6.96 -21.27
C MET A 298 24.01 6.51 -22.66
N GLY A 299 23.10 5.96 -23.48
CA GLY A 299 23.32 5.58 -24.87
C GLY A 299 23.19 6.73 -25.87
N TYR A 300 22.77 7.92 -25.44
CA TYR A 300 22.65 9.08 -26.32
C TYR A 300 23.99 9.81 -26.41
N PRO A 301 24.67 9.81 -27.56
CA PRO A 301 25.83 10.63 -27.76
C PRO A 301 25.53 12.12 -27.99
N SER A 302 26.52 12.92 -27.59
CA SER A 302 26.62 14.35 -27.86
C SER A 302 27.97 14.67 -28.49
N CYS A 303 28.05 15.82 -29.17
CA CYS A 303 29.28 16.29 -29.79
C CYS A 303 30.35 16.60 -28.72
N PRO A 304 31.61 16.15 -28.87
CA PRO A 304 32.68 16.36 -27.89
C PRO A 304 32.89 17.82 -27.49
N THR A 305 32.79 18.72 -28.46
CA THR A 305 33.05 20.16 -28.30
C THR A 305 32.05 20.83 -27.37
N ILE A 306 30.81 20.34 -27.33
CA ILE A 306 29.75 20.90 -26.47
C ILE A 306 29.86 20.35 -25.03
N CYS A 307 30.32 19.11 -24.87
CA CYS A 307 30.59 18.56 -23.53
C CYS A 307 31.72 19.32 -22.81
N ALA A 308 32.68 19.87 -23.54
CA ALA A 308 33.79 20.65 -22.99
C ALA A 308 33.40 22.08 -22.57
N SER A 309 32.30 22.65 -23.10
CA SER A 309 31.86 24.01 -22.79
C SER A 309 30.84 24.10 -21.64
N ILE A 310 30.22 22.99 -21.25
CA ILE A 310 29.20 22.93 -20.18
C ILE A 310 29.83 22.92 -18.76
N GLY A 311 31.16 22.97 -18.64
CA GLY A 311 31.86 23.24 -17.38
C GLY A 311 33.30 23.70 -17.62
N PRO A 312 33.98 24.33 -16.63
CA PRO A 312 35.37 24.72 -16.77
C PRO A 312 36.24 23.45 -16.84
N CYS A 313 36.50 22.99 -18.06
CA CYS A 313 37.50 22.00 -18.35
C CYS A 313 38.88 22.62 -18.12
N GLN A 314 39.51 22.34 -16.97
CA GLN A 314 40.96 22.30 -16.96
C GLN A 314 41.40 20.92 -17.49
N PRO A 315 42.25 20.88 -18.52
CA PRO A 315 42.78 19.62 -19.03
C PRO A 315 43.62 18.96 -17.94
N SER A 316 43.25 17.75 -17.56
CA SER A 316 44.16 16.84 -16.84
C SER A 316 45.28 16.51 -17.82
N ASN A 317 46.45 17.14 -17.63
CA ASN A 317 47.70 16.81 -18.30
C ASN A 317 48.07 15.34 -18.04
N ARG A 318 47.57 14.44 -18.89
CA ARG A 318 48.19 13.15 -19.14
C ARG A 318 47.84 12.71 -20.56
N ILE A 319 48.88 12.77 -21.38
CA ILE A 319 49.04 12.19 -22.71
C ILE A 319 48.53 13.07 -23.87
N LEU A 320 49.39 13.97 -24.32
CA LEU A 320 49.52 14.37 -25.72
C LEU A 320 51.03 14.41 -26.03
N LYS A 321 51.53 13.39 -26.73
CA LYS A 321 52.65 13.58 -27.66
C LYS A 321 52.02 13.70 -29.04
N ALA A 322 52.41 14.78 -29.72
CA ALA A 322 51.90 15.26 -30.98
C ALA A 322 52.13 14.27 -32.13
N SER A 323 51.21 14.29 -33.09
CA SER A 323 51.53 14.31 -34.52
C SER A 323 50.46 15.11 -35.25
N SER A 324 50.93 16.09 -36.01
CA SER A 324 50.24 16.96 -36.95
C SER A 324 49.23 16.26 -37.84
N THR A 325 48.12 16.92 -38.18
CA THR A 325 47.79 17.38 -39.56
C THR A 325 46.46 18.13 -39.56
N THR A 326 46.48 19.25 -40.28
CA THR A 326 45.43 20.16 -40.70
C THR A 326 44.10 19.49 -41.10
N ALA A 327 43.00 20.24 -40.92
CA ALA A 327 41.63 19.98 -41.39
C ALA A 327 40.72 19.11 -40.48
N ARG A 328 39.92 19.78 -39.64
CA ARG A 328 38.52 19.44 -39.26
C ARG A 328 37.97 20.46 -38.25
N GLN A 329 37.78 21.70 -38.72
CA GLN A 329 36.88 22.67 -38.08
C GLN A 329 35.73 22.95 -39.05
N GLN A 330 34.80 22.01 -39.17
CA GLN A 330 33.48 22.24 -39.76
C GLN A 330 32.63 20.99 -39.46
N LEU A 331 31.35 21.20 -39.15
CA LEU A 331 30.32 20.21 -38.79
C LEU A 331 30.22 19.79 -37.32
N CYS A 332 29.69 20.70 -36.49
CA CYS A 332 28.61 20.38 -35.53
C CYS A 332 28.08 21.67 -34.88
N TRP A 333 27.46 22.53 -35.68
CA TRP A 333 26.62 23.61 -35.18
C TRP A 333 25.25 23.50 -35.84
N ARG A 334 24.24 23.12 -35.06
CA ARG A 334 22.87 23.60 -35.25
C ARG A 334 22.39 24.16 -33.91
N SER A 335 22.91 25.35 -33.59
CA SER A 335 22.28 26.23 -32.62
C SER A 335 20.99 26.75 -33.26
N ASN A 336 19.84 26.44 -32.67
CA ASN A 336 18.59 27.15 -33.01
C ASN A 336 18.60 28.43 -32.18
N ARG A 337 19.08 29.53 -32.75
CA ARG A 337 18.62 30.87 -32.36
C ARG A 337 17.47 31.23 -33.29
N ARG A 338 16.26 31.31 -32.75
CA ARG A 338 15.24 32.28 -33.14
C ARG A 338 14.71 32.89 -31.88
#